data_AF-F0STJ1-F1
#
_entry.id   AF-F0STJ1-F1
#
_cell.length_a   1.000
_cell.length_b   1.000
_cell.length_c   1.000
_cell.angle_alpha   90.00
_cell.angle_beta   90.00
_cell.angle_gamma   90.00
#
_symmetry.space_group_name_H-M   'P 1'
#
loop_
_entity.id
_entity.type
_entity.pdbx_description
1 polymer ?
#
loop_
_entity_poly.entity_id
_entity_poly.type
_entity_poly.pdbx_seq_one_letter_code
_entity_poly.pdbx_strand_id
1 'polypeptide(L)'
;MTATLPRTLTAFVHLYISMGGVIRNVNSRYTEDDFCLSISYATRPMSTSAADESLSASERKAAIAAQFAEAPVENVIGLVDARGKGGWPEEGGQWTLSFTFHSWKTSSGVLKSQPLSVDYTTSRQEYDSLWSRVDSYSVVRIRARVVEESIIGMPQAQLVEFLGADESDPELNQVAVEYQQPVVHLDDQFGQFTLDRRVNWYAAATEWCGGQISLNLIIDDSGTIDSALQVARTLWKQEEQWSSRIEDYAVKKLLPLKNDNWLDEGETELSAEEFKVKMTLESITVEPDGSFDFWHHDGDLFWGHSIQVSGSLSEGPVHAGIPG
;
A
#
# COMPACT_ATOMS: atom_id res chain seq x y z
N MET A 1 -8.98 25.00 -34.81
CA MET A 1 -10.01 24.36 -33.96
C MET A 1 -9.64 22.89 -33.86
N THR A 2 -8.83 22.54 -32.88
CA THR A 2 -8.43 21.17 -32.52
C THR A 2 -8.04 21.26 -31.06
N ALA A 3 -8.97 20.89 -30.17
CA ALA A 3 -8.74 20.83 -28.74
C ALA A 3 -8.20 19.43 -28.42
N THR A 4 -6.98 19.38 -27.91
CA THR A 4 -6.32 18.16 -27.44
C THR A 4 -6.64 18.02 -25.95
N LEU A 5 -7.33 16.94 -25.58
CA LEU A 5 -7.61 16.57 -24.18
C LEU A 5 -6.32 16.06 -23.51
N PRO A 6 -6.05 16.39 -22.23
CA PRO A 6 -4.91 15.82 -21.51
C PRO A 6 -5.24 14.39 -21.04
N ARG A 7 -4.28 13.48 -21.22
CA ARG A 7 -4.29 12.12 -20.65
C ARG A 7 -4.02 12.20 -19.15
N THR A 8 -4.95 11.75 -18.33
CA THR A 8 -4.73 11.47 -16.91
C THR A 8 -4.01 10.12 -16.78
N LEU A 9 -2.81 10.13 -16.18
CA LEU A 9 -2.12 8.94 -15.70
C LEU A 9 -2.64 8.63 -14.30
N THR A 10 -3.35 7.52 -14.14
CA THR A 10 -3.67 6.92 -12.83
C THR A 10 -2.63 5.82 -12.57
N ALA A 11 -1.88 5.93 -11.48
CA ALA A 11 -0.86 4.96 -11.08
C ALA A 11 -1.48 3.86 -10.20
N PHE A 12 -1.19 2.59 -10.51
CA PHE A 12 -1.65 1.40 -9.79
C PHE A 12 -0.63 0.96 -8.73
N VAL A 13 -1.10 0.47 -7.57
CA VAL A 13 -0.26 -0.13 -6.50
C VAL A 13 -0.60 -1.60 -6.35
N HIS A 14 0.43 -2.44 -6.36
CA HIS A 14 0.35 -3.86 -5.99
C HIS A 14 0.60 -4.03 -4.49
N LEU A 15 -0.22 -4.85 -3.83
CA LEU A 15 0.11 -5.39 -2.50
C LEU A 15 -0.14 -6.90 -2.49
N TYR A 16 0.95 -7.66 -2.36
CA TYR A 16 0.90 -9.11 -2.16
C TYR A 16 0.53 -9.44 -0.70
N ILE A 17 -0.62 -10.09 -0.50
CA ILE A 17 -0.97 -10.76 0.76
C ILE A 17 -0.67 -12.25 0.58
N SER A 18 0.44 -12.73 1.13
CA SER A 18 0.71 -14.17 1.22
C SER A 18 -0.20 -14.79 2.28
N MET A 19 -1.25 -15.49 1.84
CA MET A 19 -1.90 -16.52 2.66
C MET A 19 -1.11 -17.84 2.52
N GLY A 20 -0.87 -18.50 3.65
CA GLY A 20 0.13 -19.56 3.80
C GLY A 20 0.11 -20.67 2.73
N GLY A 21 1.23 -20.81 2.02
CA GLY A 21 1.50 -21.91 1.10
C GLY A 21 3.01 -22.13 0.99
N VAL A 22 3.44 -23.39 1.06
CA VAL A 22 4.84 -23.83 1.08
C VAL A 22 5.55 -23.44 -0.23
N ILE A 23 6.57 -22.57 -0.15
CA ILE A 23 7.39 -22.16 -1.30
C ILE A 23 8.23 -23.35 -1.77
N ARG A 24 8.01 -23.80 -3.01
CA ARG A 24 9.00 -24.56 -3.79
C ARG A 24 9.60 -23.64 -4.85
N ASN A 25 10.93 -23.56 -4.83
CA ASN A 25 11.78 -22.82 -5.77
C ASN A 25 11.46 -23.16 -7.23
N VAL A 26 11.17 -22.14 -8.05
CA VAL A 26 11.37 -22.20 -9.49
C VAL A 26 12.10 -20.93 -9.95
N ASN A 27 13.26 -21.15 -10.58
CA ASN A 27 14.10 -20.13 -11.22
C ASN A 27 13.37 -19.57 -12.45
N SER A 28 13.12 -18.25 -12.49
CA SER A 28 12.92 -17.54 -13.76
C SER A 28 13.72 -16.23 -13.75
N ARG A 29 14.34 -15.95 -14.89
CA ARG A 29 15.23 -14.81 -15.13
C ARG A 29 14.38 -13.58 -15.48
N TYR A 30 14.50 -12.50 -14.72
CA TYR A 30 13.89 -11.21 -15.03
C TYR A 30 14.82 -10.38 -15.95
N THR A 31 14.25 -9.78 -16.99
CA THR A 31 14.91 -8.82 -17.90
C THR A 31 14.68 -7.37 -17.43
N GLU A 32 15.64 -6.50 -17.70
CA GLU A 32 15.92 -5.19 -17.06
C GLU A 32 14.92 -4.03 -17.25
N ASP A 33 13.68 -4.22 -17.71
CA ASP A 33 12.84 -3.08 -18.15
C ASP A 33 11.57 -2.75 -17.32
N ASP A 34 11.33 -3.39 -16.16
CA ASP A 34 10.13 -3.12 -15.34
C ASP A 34 10.44 -2.83 -13.86
N PHE A 35 11.05 -1.70 -13.52
CA PHE A 35 11.09 -1.24 -12.12
C PHE A 35 11.14 0.29 -11.99
N CYS A 36 9.96 0.91 -11.80
CA CYS A 36 9.85 2.16 -11.04
C CYS A 36 8.39 2.42 -10.61
N LEU A 37 7.96 1.82 -9.49
CA LEU A 37 6.72 2.22 -8.81
C LEU A 37 6.92 2.10 -7.29
N SER A 38 7.24 3.22 -6.65
CA SER A 38 7.05 3.42 -5.21
C SER A 38 5.79 4.25 -5.01
N ILE A 39 4.85 3.79 -4.18
CA ILE A 39 3.73 4.62 -3.71
C ILE A 39 3.90 4.88 -2.22
N SER A 40 4.16 6.15 -1.93
CA SER A 40 3.97 6.77 -0.62
C SER A 40 2.52 7.21 -0.57
N TYR A 41 1.68 6.54 0.24
CA TYR A 41 0.35 7.04 0.57
C TYR A 41 0.49 8.22 1.53
N ALA A 42 0.83 9.38 0.98
CA ALA A 42 0.59 10.67 1.60
C ALA A 42 -0.56 11.33 0.84
N THR A 43 -1.72 11.41 1.48
CA THR A 43 -2.80 12.33 1.12
C THR A 43 -2.21 13.74 1.02
N ARG A 44 -1.92 14.19 -0.20
CA ARG A 44 -1.49 15.56 -0.44
C ARG A 44 -2.70 16.48 -0.31
N PRO A 45 -2.70 17.50 0.56
CA PRO A 45 -3.65 18.58 0.42
C PRO A 45 -3.32 19.34 -0.88
N MET A 46 -4.22 19.30 -1.87
CA MET A 46 -4.17 20.21 -3.01
C MET A 46 -4.49 21.63 -2.53
N SER A 47 -3.48 22.38 -2.10
CA SER A 47 -3.57 23.83 -1.96
C SER A 47 -3.09 24.48 -3.26
N THR A 48 -4.03 25.02 -4.03
CA THR A 48 -3.76 25.84 -5.20
C THR A 48 -3.22 27.22 -4.79
N SER A 49 -1.93 27.47 -5.02
CA SER A 49 -1.46 28.83 -5.31
C SER A 49 -0.30 28.78 -6.31
N ALA A 50 -0.43 29.56 -7.38
CA ALA A 50 0.49 29.60 -8.50
C ALA A 50 1.81 30.29 -8.13
N ALA A 51 2.83 29.49 -7.83
CA ALA A 51 4.26 29.73 -8.09
C ALA A 51 5.06 28.63 -7.36
N ASP A 52 5.26 27.47 -7.99
CA ASP A 52 6.26 26.52 -7.50
C ASP A 52 6.86 25.77 -8.69
N GLU A 53 8.10 26.12 -9.04
CA GLU A 53 8.96 25.26 -9.85
C GLU A 53 9.23 24.01 -9.00
N SER A 54 8.35 23.02 -9.10
CA SER A 54 8.44 21.84 -8.28
C SER A 54 9.77 21.14 -8.57
N LEU A 55 10.70 21.13 -7.61
CA LEU A 55 11.99 20.45 -7.70
C LEU A 55 11.79 19.05 -8.30
N SER A 56 12.64 18.64 -9.24
CA SER A 56 12.69 17.28 -9.74
C SER A 56 13.04 16.29 -8.61
N ALA A 57 12.77 15.00 -8.82
CA ALA A 57 13.05 13.98 -7.80
C ALA A 57 14.53 13.95 -7.38
N SER A 58 15.46 14.15 -8.32
CA SER A 58 16.90 14.21 -8.06
C SER A 58 17.29 15.45 -7.26
N GLU A 59 16.71 16.61 -7.58
CA GLU A 59 16.95 17.86 -6.84
C GLU A 59 16.43 17.76 -5.41
N ARG A 60 15.25 17.16 -5.20
CA ARG A 60 14.71 16.90 -3.85
C ARG A 60 15.63 15.98 -3.06
N LYS A 61 16.09 14.87 -3.66
CA LYS A 61 17.02 13.93 -3.02
C LYS A 61 18.32 14.62 -2.62
N ALA A 62 18.88 15.44 -3.50
CA ALA A 62 20.10 16.20 -3.22
C ALA A 62 19.91 17.24 -2.10
N ALA A 63 18.78 17.96 -2.09
CA ALA A 63 18.46 18.94 -1.07
C ALA A 63 18.24 18.29 0.31
N ILE A 64 17.53 17.16 0.38
CA ILE A 64 17.38 16.37 1.62
C ILE A 64 18.76 15.89 2.11
N ALA A 65 19.61 15.37 1.21
CA ALA A 65 20.95 14.94 1.57
C ALA A 65 21.82 16.08 2.13
N ALA A 66 21.66 17.30 1.59
CA ALA A 66 22.34 18.49 2.10
C ALA A 66 21.87 18.85 3.52
N GLN A 67 20.56 18.81 3.79
CA GLN A 67 20.03 19.04 5.15
C GLN A 67 20.60 18.02 6.15
N PHE A 68 20.69 16.75 5.75
CA PHE A 68 21.31 15.74 6.60
C PHE A 68 22.79 15.98 6.84
N ALA A 69 23.56 16.43 5.84
CA ALA A 69 24.99 16.69 6.01
C ALA A 69 25.30 17.69 7.14
N GLU A 70 24.41 18.66 7.36
CA GLU A 70 24.50 19.68 8.41
C GLU A 70 23.95 19.22 9.77
N ALA A 71 22.99 18.28 9.77
CA ALA A 71 22.35 17.79 10.99
C ALA A 71 23.31 16.92 11.83
N PRO A 72 23.39 17.11 13.16
CA PRO A 72 24.23 16.29 14.01
C PRO A 72 23.72 14.85 14.09
N VAL A 73 24.64 13.91 14.36
CA VAL A 73 24.26 12.53 14.68
C VAL A 73 23.88 12.47 16.15
N GLU A 74 22.67 11.99 16.44
CA GLU A 74 22.18 11.83 17.80
C GLU A 74 21.48 10.49 18.03
N ASN A 75 21.19 10.18 19.30
CA ASN A 75 20.41 9.00 19.66
C ASN A 75 18.91 9.30 19.49
N VAL A 76 18.22 8.38 18.84
CA VAL A 76 16.77 8.41 18.67
C VAL A 76 16.22 7.08 19.16
N ILE A 77 15.17 7.13 19.96
CA ILE A 77 14.37 5.96 20.33
C ILE A 77 12.96 6.17 19.81
N GLY A 78 12.39 5.15 19.18
CA GLY A 78 11.07 5.28 18.56
C GLY A 78 10.34 3.97 18.40
N LEU A 79 9.02 4.07 18.36
CA LEU A 79 8.09 2.99 18.06
C LEU A 79 7.97 2.84 16.54
N VAL A 80 8.36 1.69 16.00
CA VAL A 80 8.19 1.35 14.58
C VAL A 80 6.70 1.27 14.25
N ASP A 81 6.30 1.97 13.18
CA ASP A 81 4.93 2.04 12.72
C ASP A 81 4.39 0.68 12.23
N ALA A 82 3.07 0.53 12.24
CA ALA A 82 2.38 -0.68 11.79
C ALA A 82 2.70 -1.06 10.34
N ARG A 83 2.87 -0.06 9.46
CA ARG A 83 3.32 -0.24 8.06
C ARG A 83 4.62 -1.02 7.95
N GLY A 84 5.45 -0.97 9.00
CA GLY A 84 6.71 -1.67 9.07
C GLY A 84 7.79 -1.03 8.22
N LYS A 85 8.46 -1.85 7.43
CA LYS A 85 9.64 -1.51 6.64
C LYS A 85 9.41 -1.77 5.16
N GLY A 86 10.07 -1.01 4.31
CA GLY A 86 10.17 -1.18 2.88
C GLY A 86 11.62 -1.03 2.42
N GLY A 87 11.85 -1.28 1.13
CA GLY A 87 13.16 -1.06 0.54
C GLY A 87 13.14 -1.13 -0.97
N TRP A 88 14.17 -0.53 -1.57
CA TRP A 88 14.33 -0.47 -3.02
C TRP A 88 15.81 -0.51 -3.40
N PRO A 89 16.14 -1.03 -4.59
CA PRO A 89 17.49 -0.94 -5.11
C PRO A 89 17.84 0.52 -5.45
N GLU A 90 19.11 0.84 -5.31
CA GLU A 90 19.72 2.11 -5.72
C GLU A 90 20.78 1.85 -6.79
N GLU A 91 21.20 2.91 -7.48
CA GLU A 91 22.30 2.83 -8.43
C GLU A 91 23.59 2.30 -7.77
N GLY A 92 24.42 1.57 -8.55
CA GLY A 92 25.67 1.02 -8.04
C GLY A 92 25.52 -0.22 -7.14
N GLY A 93 24.35 -0.87 -7.15
CA GLY A 93 24.11 -2.11 -6.40
C GLY A 93 23.88 -1.91 -4.90
N GLN A 94 23.66 -0.66 -4.48
CA GLN A 94 23.23 -0.32 -3.12
C GLN A 94 21.73 -0.58 -2.95
N TRP A 95 21.29 -0.63 -1.70
CA TRP A 95 19.91 -0.84 -1.31
C TRP A 95 19.54 0.15 -0.24
N THR A 96 18.35 0.74 -0.38
CA THR A 96 17.77 1.60 0.65
C THR A 96 16.76 0.80 1.47
N LEU A 97 16.98 0.76 2.79
CA LEU A 97 15.98 0.39 3.78
C LEU A 97 15.23 1.64 4.21
N SER A 98 13.91 1.53 4.31
CA SER A 98 13.05 2.60 4.82
C SER A 98 12.06 2.05 5.85
N PHE A 99 11.85 2.78 6.94
CA PHE A 99 10.79 2.51 7.90
C PHE A 99 10.37 3.81 8.57
N THR A 100 9.23 3.80 9.25
CA THR A 100 8.70 5.00 9.91
C THR A 100 8.56 4.75 11.40
N PHE A 101 8.94 5.71 12.22
CA PHE A 101 8.49 5.75 13.61
C PHE A 101 7.12 6.40 13.70
N HIS A 102 6.19 5.75 14.38
CA HIS A 102 4.90 6.33 14.76
C HIS A 102 5.08 7.44 15.80
N SER A 103 5.95 7.20 16.77
CA SER A 103 6.30 8.15 17.83
C SER A 103 7.75 7.95 18.23
N TRP A 104 8.44 9.02 18.64
CA TRP A 104 9.88 8.99 18.86
C TRP A 104 10.35 10.09 19.81
N LYS A 105 11.57 9.92 20.32
CA LYS A 105 12.28 10.85 21.19
C LYS A 105 13.70 11.02 20.69
N THR A 106 14.19 12.25 20.77
CA THR A 106 15.63 12.54 20.62
C THR A 106 16.34 12.52 21.97
N SER A 107 17.60 12.91 21.98
CA SER A 107 18.39 13.13 23.21
C SER A 107 17.74 14.14 24.17
N SER A 108 16.79 14.96 23.71
CA SER A 108 16.01 15.89 24.56
C SER A 108 15.03 15.17 25.50
N GLY A 109 14.65 13.93 25.19
CA GLY A 109 13.66 13.15 25.94
C GLY A 109 12.21 13.54 25.71
N VAL A 110 11.92 14.58 24.91
CA VAL A 110 10.55 15.00 24.59
C VAL A 110 9.92 14.03 23.60
N LEU A 111 8.79 13.44 23.98
CA LEU A 111 8.00 12.57 23.10
C LEU A 111 7.37 13.38 21.97
N LYS A 112 7.54 12.89 20.75
CA LYS A 112 6.92 13.42 19.54
C LYS A 112 5.97 12.37 18.97
N SER A 113 4.69 12.72 18.90
CA SER A 113 3.62 11.87 18.37
C SER A 113 3.37 12.06 16.88
N GLN A 114 4.40 12.48 16.14
CA GLN A 114 4.35 12.68 14.69
C GLN A 114 5.24 11.66 13.98
N PRO A 115 4.89 11.23 12.75
CA PRO A 115 5.72 10.30 12.00
C PRO A 115 7.14 10.83 11.75
N LEU A 116 8.13 9.94 11.83
CA LEU A 116 9.50 10.18 11.38
C LEU A 116 9.90 9.09 10.39
N SER A 117 10.09 9.45 9.13
CA SER A 117 10.64 8.53 8.13
C SER A 117 12.14 8.36 8.37
N VAL A 118 12.60 7.12 8.34
CA VAL A 118 14.00 6.76 8.55
C VAL A 118 14.48 5.98 7.33
N ASP A 119 15.49 6.53 6.64
CA ASP A 119 16.07 5.92 5.46
C ASP A 119 17.54 5.55 5.69
N TYR A 120 17.97 4.46 5.06
CA TYR A 120 19.34 3.97 5.10
C TYR A 120 19.76 3.32 3.78
N THR A 121 20.64 4.00 3.03
CA THR A 121 21.26 3.43 1.83
C THR A 121 22.57 2.74 2.18
N THR A 122 22.66 1.44 1.91
CA THR A 122 23.82 0.63 2.28
C THR A 122 24.07 -0.52 1.28
N SER A 123 25.07 -1.35 1.55
CA SER A 123 25.32 -2.57 0.78
C SER A 123 24.17 -3.58 0.94
N ARG A 124 23.96 -4.46 -0.05
CA ARG A 124 22.94 -5.51 0.04
C ARG A 124 23.06 -6.40 1.29
N GLN A 125 24.30 -6.75 1.67
CA GLN A 125 24.54 -7.59 2.84
C GLN A 125 24.06 -6.92 4.14
N GLU A 126 24.35 -5.63 4.32
CA GLU A 126 23.93 -4.89 5.50
C GLU A 126 22.41 -4.63 5.49
N TYR A 127 21.84 -4.34 4.32
CA TYR A 127 20.40 -4.24 4.13
C TYR A 127 19.68 -5.53 4.58
N ASP A 128 20.13 -6.69 4.11
CA ASP A 128 19.52 -7.99 4.47
C ASP A 128 19.66 -8.27 5.98
N SER A 129 20.79 -7.90 6.59
CA SER A 129 21.02 -7.98 8.03
C SER A 129 20.01 -7.14 8.83
N LEU A 130 19.82 -5.88 8.44
CA LEU A 130 18.91 -4.95 9.09
C LEU A 130 17.44 -5.28 8.86
N TRP A 131 17.09 -5.81 7.69
CA TRP A 131 15.72 -6.19 7.34
C TRP A 131 15.10 -7.09 8.42
N SER A 132 15.84 -8.09 8.90
CA SER A 132 15.37 -9.03 9.92
C SER A 132 15.23 -8.44 11.34
N ARG A 133 15.71 -7.23 11.58
CA ARG A 133 15.82 -6.62 12.93
C ARG A 133 14.84 -5.47 13.16
N VAL A 134 14.17 -5.00 12.11
CA VAL A 134 13.18 -3.90 12.19
C VAL A 134 11.78 -4.51 12.12
N ASP A 135 11.17 -4.69 13.29
CA ASP A 135 9.83 -5.25 13.42
C ASP A 135 8.80 -4.16 13.72
N SER A 136 7.63 -4.24 13.08
CA SER A 136 6.51 -3.34 13.37
C SER A 136 6.12 -3.41 14.84
N TYR A 137 5.65 -2.30 15.41
CA TYR A 137 5.24 -2.18 16.81
C TYR A 137 6.36 -2.36 17.85
N SER A 138 7.61 -2.57 17.43
CA SER A 138 8.73 -2.62 18.35
C SER A 138 9.26 -1.22 18.67
N VAL A 139 9.70 -1.02 19.92
CA VAL A 139 10.48 0.17 20.29
C VAL A 139 11.94 -0.14 20.02
N VAL A 140 12.60 0.69 19.22
CA VAL A 140 14.00 0.50 18.82
C VAL A 140 14.80 1.77 19.03
N ARG A 141 16.10 1.61 19.27
CA ARG A 141 17.06 2.69 19.35
C ARG A 141 17.96 2.70 18.12
N ILE A 142 18.18 3.91 17.59
CA ILE A 142 19.07 4.16 16.47
C ILE A 142 19.97 5.37 16.76
N ARG A 143 21.06 5.47 16.01
CA ARG A 143 21.76 6.74 15.81
C ARG A 143 21.41 7.25 14.43
N ALA A 144 20.97 8.50 14.36
CA ALA A 144 20.52 9.09 13.11
C ALA A 144 20.82 10.58 13.06
N ARG A 145 20.81 11.14 11.85
CA ARG A 145 20.75 12.58 11.61
C ARG A 145 19.29 12.94 11.40
N VAL A 146 18.74 13.79 12.26
CA VAL A 146 17.31 14.12 12.26
C VAL A 146 17.11 15.53 11.70
N VAL A 147 16.16 15.66 10.78
CA VAL A 147 15.69 16.93 10.22
C VAL A 147 14.18 16.99 10.43
N GLU A 148 13.73 17.78 11.39
CA GLU A 148 12.29 17.88 11.73
C GLU A 148 11.50 18.68 10.70
N GLU A 149 12.11 19.75 10.19
CA GLU A 149 11.55 20.60 9.14
C GLU A 149 12.32 20.33 7.83
N SER A 150 11.97 19.24 7.17
CA SER A 150 12.55 18.94 5.85
C SER A 150 11.91 19.79 4.75
N ILE A 151 12.59 19.89 3.61
CA ILE A 151 12.04 20.57 2.42
C ILE A 151 10.74 19.95 1.88
N ILE A 152 10.39 18.73 2.31
CA ILE A 152 9.13 18.06 1.94
C ILE A 152 8.04 18.20 3.02
N GLY A 153 8.28 19.01 4.05
CA GLY A 153 7.29 19.35 5.08
C GLY A 153 7.01 18.24 6.10
N MET A 154 7.86 17.21 6.15
CA MET A 154 7.71 16.09 7.09
C MET A 154 9.03 15.79 7.80
N PRO A 155 9.04 15.32 9.05
CA PRO A 155 10.28 14.89 9.71
C PRO A 155 10.95 13.75 8.95
N GLN A 156 12.27 13.84 8.80
CA GLN A 156 13.10 12.82 8.14
C GLN A 156 14.33 12.50 8.99
N ALA A 157 14.80 11.26 8.91
CA ALA A 157 16.03 10.81 9.56
C ALA A 157 16.87 9.97 8.61
N GLN A 158 18.17 10.27 8.57
CA GLN A 158 19.14 9.40 7.93
C GLN A 158 19.77 8.51 8.99
N LEU A 159 19.56 7.20 8.87
CA LEU A 159 20.15 6.22 9.78
C LEU A 159 21.68 6.22 9.65
N VAL A 160 22.35 6.19 10.79
CA VAL A 160 23.80 6.01 10.88
C VAL A 160 24.13 4.64 11.47
N GLU A 161 23.40 4.22 12.51
CA GLU A 161 23.62 2.96 13.21
C GLU A 161 22.32 2.44 13.82
N PHE A 162 22.01 1.15 13.65
CA PHE A 162 20.86 0.51 14.27
C PHE A 162 21.29 -0.24 15.54
N LEU A 163 20.87 0.25 16.70
CA LEU A 163 21.29 -0.28 18.00
C LEU A 163 20.41 -1.46 18.46
N GLY A 164 19.18 -1.57 17.96
CA GLY A 164 18.28 -2.70 18.24
C GLY A 164 17.05 -2.31 19.04
N ALA A 165 16.28 -3.34 19.44
CA ALA A 165 15.13 -3.19 20.32
C ALA A 165 15.54 -2.59 21.68
N ASP A 166 14.68 -1.74 22.23
CA ASP A 166 14.93 -1.03 23.46
C ASP A 166 13.64 -0.79 24.24
N GLU A 167 13.45 -1.59 25.30
CA GLU A 167 12.29 -1.51 26.19
C GLU A 167 12.54 -0.59 27.39
N SER A 168 13.61 0.20 27.41
CA SER A 168 13.96 1.05 28.57
C SER A 168 13.10 2.31 28.70
N ASP A 169 12.38 2.73 27.66
CA ASP A 169 11.53 3.92 27.70
C ASP A 169 10.06 3.58 27.99
N PRO A 170 9.57 3.84 29.22
CA PRO A 170 8.22 3.42 29.62
C PRO A 170 7.11 4.17 28.86
N GLU A 171 7.36 5.39 28.41
CA GLU A 171 6.35 6.18 27.70
C GLU A 171 6.14 5.64 26.28
N LEU A 172 7.21 5.35 25.55
CA LEU A 172 7.12 4.72 24.23
C LEU A 172 6.54 3.30 24.30
N ASN A 173 6.89 2.53 25.34
CA ASN A 173 6.28 1.22 25.55
C ASN A 173 4.77 1.32 25.80
N GLN A 174 4.33 2.31 26.57
CA GLN A 174 2.90 2.56 26.78
C GLN A 174 2.20 2.93 25.46
N VAL A 175 2.80 3.83 24.67
CA VAL A 175 2.30 4.16 23.32
C VAL A 175 2.25 2.91 22.44
N ALA A 176 3.23 2.01 22.51
CA ALA A 176 3.24 0.77 21.74
C ALA A 176 2.08 -0.16 22.11
N VAL A 177 1.76 -0.28 23.41
CA VAL A 177 0.63 -1.09 23.89
C VAL A 177 -0.72 -0.50 23.45
N GLU A 178 -0.86 0.82 23.53
CA GLU A 178 -2.06 1.54 23.09
C GLU A 178 -2.23 1.46 21.57
N TYR A 179 -1.15 1.64 20.82
CA TYR A 179 -1.16 1.64 19.35
C TYR A 179 -1.53 0.27 18.76
N GLN A 180 -1.18 -0.80 19.47
CA GLN A 180 -1.56 -2.18 19.14
C GLN A 180 -3.04 -2.51 19.42
N GLN A 181 -3.76 -1.68 20.18
CA GLN A 181 -5.18 -1.92 20.41
C GLN A 181 -5.96 -1.80 19.09
N PRO A 182 -6.82 -2.79 18.75
CA PRO A 182 -7.67 -2.72 17.58
C PRO A 182 -8.57 -1.49 17.63
N VAL A 183 -8.67 -0.76 16.52
CA VAL A 183 -9.67 0.30 16.35
C VAL A 183 -10.83 -0.28 15.57
N VAL A 184 -12.00 -0.23 16.18
CA VAL A 184 -13.20 -0.92 15.69
C VAL A 184 -14.28 0.10 15.36
N HIS A 185 -14.98 -0.13 14.24
CA HIS A 185 -16.18 0.57 13.85
C HIS A 185 -17.31 -0.44 13.64
N LEU A 186 -18.48 -0.21 14.25
CA LEU A 186 -19.63 -1.10 14.14
C LEU A 186 -20.64 -0.55 13.16
N ASP A 187 -21.07 -1.40 12.24
CA ASP A 187 -22.08 -1.09 11.23
C ASP A 187 -23.23 -2.11 11.25
N ASP A 188 -24.47 -1.64 11.17
CA ASP A 188 -25.66 -2.50 11.23
C ASP A 188 -25.81 -3.43 10.01
N GLN A 189 -25.24 -3.07 8.86
CA GLN A 189 -25.35 -3.85 7.62
C GLN A 189 -24.13 -4.75 7.40
N PHE A 190 -22.93 -4.22 7.63
CA PHE A 190 -21.67 -4.92 7.31
C PHE A 190 -20.95 -5.49 8.55
N GLY A 191 -21.50 -5.28 9.75
CA GLY A 191 -20.96 -5.81 10.98
C GLY A 191 -19.76 -5.02 11.50
N GLN A 192 -18.74 -5.75 11.98
CA GLN A 192 -17.59 -5.13 12.65
C GLN A 192 -16.44 -4.86 11.67
N PHE A 193 -16.14 -3.59 11.45
CA PHE A 193 -14.92 -3.17 10.79
C PHE A 193 -13.77 -3.02 11.79
N THR A 194 -12.57 -3.43 11.38
CA THR A 194 -11.33 -3.22 12.13
C THR A 194 -10.33 -2.47 11.25
N LEU A 195 -9.67 -1.45 11.81
CA LEU A 195 -8.63 -0.69 11.12
C LEU A 195 -7.40 -1.56 10.90
N ASP A 196 -7.05 -1.81 9.65
CA ASP A 196 -5.74 -2.32 9.27
C ASP A 196 -4.77 -1.14 9.12
N ARG A 197 -3.95 -0.92 10.14
CA ARG A 197 -2.96 0.18 10.18
C ARG A 197 -1.83 0.03 9.16
N ARG A 198 -1.62 -1.17 8.60
CA ARG A 198 -0.55 -1.43 7.63
C ARG A 198 -0.87 -0.79 6.28
N VAL A 199 -2.14 -0.75 5.94
CA VAL A 199 -2.67 -0.24 4.66
C VAL A 199 -3.63 0.94 4.85
N ASN A 200 -3.92 1.28 6.11
CA ASN A 200 -4.71 2.43 6.53
C ASN A 200 -6.15 2.45 5.98
N TRP A 201 -6.84 1.31 6.08
CA TRP A 201 -8.26 1.17 5.77
C TRP A 201 -9.00 0.39 6.84
N TYR A 202 -10.32 0.46 6.85
CA TYR A 202 -11.16 -0.42 7.67
C TYR A 202 -11.57 -1.65 6.88
N ALA A 203 -11.43 -2.85 7.46
CA ALA A 203 -11.82 -4.10 6.82
C ALA A 203 -12.89 -4.84 7.65
N ALA A 204 -13.87 -5.43 6.98
CA ALA A 204 -14.87 -6.31 7.57
C ALA A 204 -15.11 -7.53 6.68
N ALA A 205 -15.34 -8.70 7.29
CA ALA A 205 -15.87 -9.86 6.58
C ALA A 205 -17.39 -9.69 6.42
N THR A 206 -17.88 -9.78 5.19
CA THR A 206 -19.30 -9.61 4.86
C THR A 206 -19.72 -10.57 3.74
N GLU A 207 -21.03 -10.68 3.51
CA GLU A 207 -21.57 -11.45 2.39
C GLU A 207 -21.79 -10.56 1.15
N TRP A 208 -21.44 -11.08 -0.02
CA TRP A 208 -21.75 -10.53 -1.35
C TRP A 208 -22.25 -11.65 -2.25
N CYS A 209 -23.48 -11.54 -2.75
CA CYS A 209 -24.12 -12.57 -3.58
C CYS A 209 -24.05 -13.99 -2.97
N GLY A 210 -24.17 -14.11 -1.64
CA GLY A 210 -24.10 -15.39 -0.91
C GLY A 210 -22.68 -15.91 -0.63
N GLY A 211 -21.63 -15.23 -1.10
CA GLY A 211 -20.23 -15.55 -0.81
C GLY A 211 -19.64 -14.65 0.27
N GLN A 212 -18.75 -15.19 1.11
CA GLN A 212 -18.03 -14.39 2.11
C GLN A 212 -16.81 -13.71 1.48
N ILE A 213 -16.70 -12.40 1.66
CA ILE A 213 -15.63 -11.54 1.12
C ILE A 213 -15.16 -10.52 2.16
N SER A 214 -14.00 -9.92 1.92
CA SER A 214 -13.54 -8.74 2.68
C SER A 214 -14.02 -7.45 2.03
N LEU A 215 -14.77 -6.63 2.77
CA LEU A 215 -15.09 -5.26 2.40
C LEU A 215 -14.09 -4.31 3.06
N ASN A 216 -13.36 -3.55 2.25
CA ASN A 216 -12.37 -2.59 2.70
C ASN A 216 -12.85 -1.16 2.40
N LEU A 217 -12.81 -0.28 3.40
CA LEU A 217 -13.26 1.11 3.30
C LEU A 217 -12.08 2.04 3.52
N ILE A 218 -11.78 2.86 2.50
CA ILE A 218 -10.75 3.90 2.58
C ILE A 218 -11.23 5.04 3.47
N ILE A 219 -10.32 5.54 4.30
CA ILE A 219 -10.54 6.68 5.20
C ILE A 219 -10.41 7.96 4.39
N ASP A 220 -11.38 8.86 4.51
CA ASP A 220 -11.33 10.17 3.85
C ASP A 220 -10.41 11.18 4.56
N ASP A 221 -10.24 12.36 3.95
CA ASP A 221 -9.40 13.43 4.50
C ASP A 221 -9.86 13.94 5.89
N SER A 222 -11.12 13.68 6.27
CA SER A 222 -11.63 14.02 7.60
C SER A 222 -11.32 12.96 8.65
N GLY A 223 -10.73 11.82 8.25
CA GLY A 223 -10.40 10.71 9.13
C GLY A 223 -11.58 9.76 9.37
N THR A 224 -12.62 9.80 8.55
CA THR A 224 -13.82 8.95 8.69
C THR A 224 -14.01 8.01 7.50
N ILE A 225 -14.89 7.03 7.64
CA ILE A 225 -15.26 6.10 6.57
C ILE A 225 -16.69 6.31 6.06
N ASP A 226 -17.38 7.35 6.52
CA ASP A 226 -18.83 7.54 6.29
C ASP A 226 -19.16 7.62 4.79
N SER A 227 -18.32 8.31 4.02
CA SER A 227 -18.47 8.44 2.57
C SER A 227 -18.30 7.09 1.85
N ALA A 228 -17.20 6.38 2.13
CA ALA A 228 -16.94 5.05 1.55
C ALA A 228 -18.03 4.03 1.96
N LEU A 229 -18.51 4.12 3.19
CA LEU A 229 -19.59 3.29 3.71
C LEU A 229 -20.90 3.52 2.93
N GLN A 230 -21.25 4.76 2.58
CA GLN A 230 -22.43 5.04 1.76
C GLN A 230 -22.29 4.51 0.32
N VAL A 231 -21.09 4.56 -0.24
CA VAL A 231 -20.79 3.95 -1.54
C VAL A 231 -20.99 2.43 -1.47
N ALA A 232 -20.46 1.77 -0.45
CA ALA A 232 -20.67 0.34 -0.21
C ALA A 232 -22.17 0.00 -0.09
N ARG A 233 -22.94 0.75 0.71
CA ARG A 233 -24.41 0.56 0.80
C ARG A 233 -25.11 0.68 -0.55
N THR A 234 -24.60 1.53 -1.44
CA THR A 234 -25.15 1.71 -2.78
C THR A 234 -24.83 0.52 -3.68
N LEU A 235 -23.60 -0.02 -3.62
CA LEU A 235 -23.23 -1.26 -4.31
C LEU A 235 -24.12 -2.42 -3.86
N TRP A 236 -24.29 -2.62 -2.55
CA TRP A 236 -25.06 -3.75 -1.99
C TRP A 236 -26.54 -3.73 -2.34
N LYS A 237 -27.15 -2.56 -2.58
CA LYS A 237 -28.55 -2.48 -3.05
C LYS A 237 -28.75 -3.12 -4.43
N GLN A 238 -27.68 -3.30 -5.19
CA GLN A 238 -27.68 -3.82 -6.55
C GLN A 238 -26.58 -4.89 -6.71
N GLU A 239 -26.31 -5.68 -5.67
CA GLU A 239 -25.16 -6.59 -5.63
C GLU A 239 -25.09 -7.55 -6.83
N GLU A 240 -26.19 -8.22 -7.19
CA GLU A 240 -26.23 -9.16 -8.33
C GLU A 240 -25.96 -8.44 -9.67
N GLN A 241 -26.51 -7.23 -9.83
CA GLN A 241 -26.30 -6.43 -11.03
C GLN A 241 -24.85 -5.97 -11.15
N TRP A 242 -24.23 -5.57 -10.03
CA TRP A 242 -22.82 -5.21 -10.01
C TRP A 242 -21.93 -6.42 -10.25
N SER A 243 -22.19 -7.57 -9.62
CA SER A 243 -21.43 -8.81 -9.84
C SER A 243 -21.40 -9.19 -11.33
N SER A 244 -22.57 -9.24 -11.97
CA SER A 244 -22.65 -9.54 -13.41
C SER A 244 -21.86 -8.53 -14.25
N ARG A 245 -21.96 -7.23 -13.97
CA ARG A 245 -21.22 -6.20 -14.72
C ARG A 245 -19.71 -6.32 -14.56
N ILE A 246 -19.24 -6.67 -13.36
CA ILE A 246 -17.82 -6.86 -13.05
C ILE A 246 -17.28 -8.09 -13.78
N GLU A 247 -17.96 -9.22 -13.68
CA GLU A 247 -17.60 -10.47 -14.35
C GLU A 247 -17.61 -10.32 -15.88
N ASP A 248 -18.67 -9.71 -16.45
CA ASP A 248 -18.78 -9.43 -17.88
C ASP A 248 -17.63 -8.55 -18.37
N TYR A 249 -17.24 -7.55 -17.58
CA TYR A 249 -16.15 -6.66 -17.91
C TYR A 249 -14.80 -7.38 -17.86
N ALA A 250 -14.56 -8.20 -16.83
CA ALA A 250 -13.36 -9.02 -16.72
C ALA A 250 -13.22 -9.98 -17.92
N VAL A 251 -14.26 -10.74 -18.26
CA VAL A 251 -14.28 -11.61 -19.44
C VAL A 251 -13.96 -10.83 -20.70
N LYS A 252 -14.65 -9.72 -20.93
CA LYS A 252 -14.45 -8.89 -22.13
C LYS A 252 -13.00 -8.42 -22.29
N LYS A 253 -12.30 -8.15 -21.19
CA LYS A 253 -10.94 -7.60 -21.19
C LYS A 253 -9.85 -8.64 -21.12
N LEU A 254 -10.06 -9.71 -20.38
CA LEU A 254 -9.01 -10.64 -19.96
C LEU A 254 -9.14 -12.03 -20.61
N LEU A 255 -10.32 -12.43 -21.09
CA LEU A 255 -10.46 -13.71 -21.78
C LEU A 255 -9.61 -13.79 -23.07
N PRO A 256 -9.55 -12.75 -23.93
CA PRO A 256 -8.66 -12.80 -25.09
C PRO A 256 -7.20 -12.94 -24.68
N LEU A 257 -6.78 -12.19 -23.65
CA LEU A 257 -5.43 -12.28 -23.11
C LEU A 257 -5.12 -13.72 -22.63
N LYS A 258 -6.05 -14.34 -21.89
CA LYS A 258 -5.92 -15.73 -21.42
C LYS A 258 -5.70 -16.69 -22.57
N ASN A 259 -6.60 -16.68 -23.56
CA ASN A 259 -6.58 -17.63 -24.67
C ASN A 259 -5.38 -17.41 -25.61
N ASP A 260 -4.89 -16.18 -25.74
CA ASP A 260 -3.78 -15.86 -26.63
C ASP A 260 -2.40 -16.19 -26.03
N ASN A 261 -2.21 -15.98 -24.71
CA ASN A 261 -0.86 -15.96 -24.12
C ASN A 261 -0.69 -16.77 -22.84
N TRP A 262 -1.76 -17.30 -22.24
CA TRP A 262 -1.71 -17.91 -20.91
C TRP A 262 -2.29 -19.32 -20.88
N LEU A 263 -2.48 -19.97 -22.03
CA LEU A 263 -2.85 -21.38 -22.09
C LEU A 263 -1.64 -22.26 -21.76
N ASP A 264 -1.87 -23.28 -20.93
CA ASP A 264 -0.88 -24.34 -20.72
C ASP A 264 -0.77 -25.27 -21.94
N GLU A 265 0.29 -26.07 -22.00
CA GLU A 265 0.48 -27.06 -23.07
C GLU A 265 -0.70 -28.05 -23.14
N GLY A 266 -1.47 -27.98 -24.22
CA GLY A 266 -2.62 -28.85 -24.43
C GLY A 266 -3.92 -28.37 -23.79
N GLU A 267 -3.93 -27.19 -23.17
CA GLU A 267 -5.15 -26.51 -22.76
C GLU A 267 -5.87 -25.95 -23.99
N THR A 268 -7.20 -26.08 -24.01
CA THR A 268 -8.04 -25.50 -25.06
C THR A 268 -8.49 -24.10 -24.67
N GLU A 269 -8.79 -23.26 -25.65
CA GLU A 269 -9.38 -21.94 -25.40
C GLU A 269 -10.61 -22.04 -24.49
N LEU A 270 -10.66 -21.15 -23.49
CA LEU A 270 -11.78 -21.07 -22.56
C LEU A 270 -12.93 -20.29 -23.19
N SER A 271 -14.15 -20.72 -22.85
CA SER A 271 -15.37 -19.92 -23.03
C SER A 271 -15.51 -18.84 -21.96
N ALA A 272 -16.43 -17.90 -22.20
CA ALA A 272 -16.78 -16.87 -21.23
C ALA A 272 -17.33 -17.48 -19.93
N GLU A 273 -18.14 -18.53 -20.04
CA GLU A 273 -18.75 -19.22 -18.90
C GLU A 273 -17.69 -19.95 -18.06
N GLU A 274 -16.74 -20.63 -18.70
CA GLU A 274 -15.64 -21.30 -18.01
C GLU A 274 -14.73 -20.30 -17.30
N PHE A 275 -14.44 -19.16 -17.94
CA PHE A 275 -13.64 -18.08 -17.33
C PHE A 275 -14.31 -17.55 -16.06
N LYS A 276 -15.62 -17.26 -16.11
CA LYS A 276 -16.34 -16.76 -14.93
C LYS A 276 -16.38 -17.75 -13.77
N VAL A 277 -16.56 -19.03 -14.05
CA VAL A 277 -16.57 -20.08 -13.01
C VAL A 277 -15.24 -20.18 -12.27
N LYS A 278 -14.14 -19.79 -12.91
CA LYS A 278 -12.80 -19.77 -12.29
C LYS A 278 -12.58 -18.54 -11.40
N MET A 279 -13.22 -17.41 -11.74
CA MET A 279 -13.14 -16.20 -10.92
C MET A 279 -13.88 -16.38 -9.60
N THR A 280 -13.18 -16.14 -8.49
CA THR A 280 -13.79 -16.11 -7.16
C THR A 280 -13.51 -14.76 -6.51
N LEU A 281 -14.55 -13.98 -6.22
CA LEU A 281 -14.39 -12.68 -5.55
C LEU A 281 -13.84 -12.88 -4.13
N GLU A 282 -12.78 -12.16 -3.79
CA GLU A 282 -12.13 -12.20 -2.48
C GLU A 282 -12.39 -10.93 -1.68
N SER A 283 -12.34 -9.77 -2.35
CA SER A 283 -12.56 -8.50 -1.67
C SER A 283 -13.09 -7.41 -2.58
N ILE A 284 -13.76 -6.44 -1.94
CA ILE A 284 -14.17 -5.18 -2.55
C ILE A 284 -13.54 -4.06 -1.73
N THR A 285 -12.75 -3.21 -2.37
CA THR A 285 -12.25 -1.96 -1.77
C THR A 285 -13.07 -0.79 -2.29
N VAL A 286 -13.47 0.11 -1.40
CA VAL A 286 -14.33 1.25 -1.72
C VAL A 286 -13.70 2.55 -1.24
N GLU A 287 -13.70 3.55 -2.14
CA GLU A 287 -13.20 4.88 -1.86
C GLU A 287 -14.34 5.89 -1.56
N PRO A 288 -14.05 6.97 -0.81
CA PRO A 288 -14.99 8.04 -0.52
C PRO A 288 -15.60 8.71 -1.76
N ASP A 289 -14.89 8.73 -2.88
CA ASP A 289 -15.29 9.39 -4.11
C ASP A 289 -16.26 8.55 -4.99
N GLY A 290 -16.57 7.33 -4.55
CA GLY A 290 -17.44 6.42 -5.29
C GLY A 290 -16.69 5.45 -6.20
N SER A 291 -15.36 5.49 -6.23
CA SER A 291 -14.55 4.47 -6.89
C SER A 291 -14.47 3.18 -6.07
N PHE A 292 -14.20 2.09 -6.77
CA PHE A 292 -14.10 0.77 -6.19
C PHE A 292 -13.08 -0.10 -6.94
N ASP A 293 -12.61 -1.13 -6.24
CA ASP A 293 -11.84 -2.24 -6.79
C ASP A 293 -12.44 -3.58 -6.35
N PHE A 294 -12.70 -4.46 -7.31
CA PHE A 294 -13.10 -5.84 -7.08
C PHE A 294 -11.90 -6.75 -7.36
N TRP A 295 -11.49 -7.50 -6.34
CA TRP A 295 -10.35 -8.41 -6.41
C TRP A 295 -10.84 -9.85 -6.39
N HIS A 296 -10.48 -10.60 -7.42
CA HIS A 296 -10.83 -12.00 -7.56
C HIS A 296 -9.57 -12.85 -7.56
N HIS A 297 -9.65 -13.99 -6.89
CA HIS A 297 -8.79 -15.12 -7.17
C HIS A 297 -9.06 -15.57 -8.62
N ASP A 298 -8.00 -15.77 -9.39
CA ASP A 298 -8.09 -16.10 -10.81
C ASP A 298 -8.48 -17.57 -11.07
N GLY A 299 -8.30 -18.45 -10.09
CA GLY A 299 -8.57 -19.87 -10.24
C GLY A 299 -7.57 -20.57 -11.17
N ASP A 300 -6.31 -20.13 -11.12
CA ASP A 300 -5.19 -20.57 -11.97
C ASP A 300 -5.32 -20.16 -13.45
N LEU A 301 -6.13 -19.13 -13.76
CA LEU A 301 -6.22 -18.61 -15.12
C LEU A 301 -4.91 -17.94 -15.57
N PHE A 302 -4.22 -17.27 -14.66
CA PHE A 302 -3.05 -16.43 -14.89
C PHE A 302 -1.91 -16.81 -13.93
N TRP A 303 -1.69 -18.13 -13.74
CA TRP A 303 -0.58 -18.67 -12.94
C TRP A 303 -0.43 -18.07 -11.53
N GLY A 304 -1.55 -17.77 -10.87
CA GLY A 304 -1.57 -17.26 -9.49
C GLY A 304 -1.55 -15.74 -9.37
N HIS A 305 -1.68 -15.01 -10.47
CA HIS A 305 -2.02 -13.59 -10.44
C HIS A 305 -3.47 -13.40 -9.94
N SER A 306 -3.80 -12.22 -9.43
CA SER A 306 -5.18 -11.85 -9.13
C SER A 306 -5.87 -11.25 -10.36
N ILE A 307 -7.21 -11.29 -10.40
CA ILE A 307 -7.99 -10.50 -11.35
C ILE A 307 -8.57 -9.29 -10.62
N GLN A 308 -8.12 -8.09 -11.00
CA GLN A 308 -8.63 -6.83 -10.47
C GLN A 308 -9.56 -6.18 -11.51
N VAL A 309 -10.72 -5.71 -11.07
CA VAL A 309 -11.62 -4.86 -11.86
C VAL A 309 -11.89 -3.57 -11.10
N SER A 310 -11.53 -2.44 -11.70
CA SER A 310 -11.68 -1.10 -11.08
C SER A 310 -12.75 -0.29 -11.80
N GLY A 311 -13.44 0.56 -11.05
CA GLY A 311 -14.53 1.37 -11.56
C GLY A 311 -15.04 2.40 -10.58
N SER A 312 -16.20 2.95 -10.89
CA SER A 312 -16.94 3.82 -9.97
C SER A 312 -18.44 3.63 -10.10
N LEU A 313 -19.20 4.09 -9.12
CA LEU A 313 -20.66 4.04 -9.17
C LEU A 313 -21.23 4.77 -10.40
N SER A 314 -20.59 5.86 -10.83
CA SER A 314 -21.06 6.70 -11.93
C SER A 314 -20.72 6.12 -13.31
N GLU A 315 -19.52 5.56 -13.49
CA GLU A 315 -19.04 5.09 -14.79
C GLU A 315 -19.18 3.58 -14.99
N GLY A 316 -19.29 2.82 -13.89
CA GLY A 316 -19.17 1.37 -13.91
C GLY A 316 -17.72 0.90 -13.96
N PRO A 317 -17.48 -0.37 -14.34
CA PRO A 317 -16.13 -0.88 -14.51
C PRO A 317 -15.46 -0.24 -15.74
N VAL A 318 -14.24 0.29 -15.53
CA VAL A 318 -13.45 0.97 -16.57
C VAL A 318 -12.06 0.36 -16.76
N HIS A 319 -11.59 -0.45 -15.81
CA HIS A 319 -10.31 -1.13 -15.89
C HIS A 319 -10.41 -2.59 -15.44
N ALA A 320 -9.61 -3.46 -16.06
CA ALA A 320 -9.40 -4.82 -15.63
C ALA A 320 -7.94 -5.21 -15.90
N GLY A 321 -7.31 -5.87 -14.95
CA GLY A 321 -5.91 -6.26 -15.01
C GLY A 321 -5.64 -7.57 -14.28
N ILE A 322 -4.40 -8.05 -14.42
CA ILE A 322 -3.91 -9.29 -13.79
C ILE A 322 -2.74 -9.00 -12.82
N PRO A 323 -2.95 -8.19 -11.78
CA PRO A 323 -1.88 -7.86 -10.83
C PRO A 323 -1.32 -9.09 -10.12
N GLY A 324 0.01 -9.16 -10.02
CA GLY A 324 0.78 -10.31 -9.52
C GLY A 324 2.19 -10.30 -10.13
#